data_AF-D8UBT7-F1
#
_entry.id   AF-D8UBT7-F1
#
_cell.length_a   1.000
_cell.length_b   1.000
_cell.length_c   1.000
_cell.angle_alpha   90.00
_cell.angle_beta   90.00
_cell.angle_gamma   90.00
#
_symmetry.space_group_name_H-M   'P 1'
#
loop_
_entity.id
_entity.type
_entity.pdbx_description
1 polymer ?
#
loop_
_entity_poly.entity_id
_entity_poly.type
_entity_poly.pdbx_seq_one_letter_code
_entity_poly.pdbx_strand_id
1 'polypeptide(L)'
;MSGTSTLWNILTSNPAITWVGYGKESFFFSGEIPSTTQCDNLVEEFQRQTAEQRLIRNRTDLIVGDWSATHFSCSCCPLSLKTLNENLKIIVVLRDPVQRAISRFMEQKRNERMPFHNLVVNFTFAEYAEREAAAIEACVARAAPLRQPRSGGAPGQEPPLAGLLVTFSVTGFSSSSSDIVGWSVYDVFLENYLAHFSKEQVRVLYTDDLAAKPLESVRQVEAFLGAPPHTYDPNVVSMVYNSRECYHWRCGRKRGEIQTQSTAEVAASSSSSVSSPSSADGGDGGYRYGPKDGPFAQARSRLVRLYRPHMQRLFAWADKGIIAQPPAAWRSLYA
;
A
#
# COMPACT_ATOMS: atom_id res chain seq x y z
N MET A 1 -3.46 3.05 -5.55
CA MET A 1 -3.92 2.24 -4.39
C MET A 1 -3.56 0.74 -4.53
N SER A 2 -3.46 0.00 -3.41
CA SER A 2 -2.94 -1.38 -3.31
C SER A 2 -4.02 -2.48 -3.10
N GLY A 3 -5.28 -2.28 -3.52
CA GLY A 3 -6.31 -3.33 -3.44
C GLY A 3 -7.13 -3.41 -2.13
N THR A 4 -6.96 -2.47 -1.19
CA THR A 4 -7.75 -2.42 0.06
C THR A 4 -9.26 -2.29 -0.18
N SER A 5 -9.69 -1.67 -1.28
CA SER A 5 -11.10 -1.58 -1.67
C SER A 5 -11.68 -2.92 -2.10
N THR A 6 -10.91 -3.78 -2.75
CA THR A 6 -11.35 -5.14 -3.08
C THR A 6 -11.63 -5.92 -1.82
N LEU A 7 -10.67 -5.89 -0.89
CA LEU A 7 -10.79 -6.57 0.39
C LEU A 7 -11.98 -6.04 1.21
N TRP A 8 -12.19 -4.71 1.22
CA TRP A 8 -13.32 -4.06 1.87
C TRP A 8 -14.67 -4.54 1.33
N ASN A 9 -14.87 -4.48 0.01
CA ASN A 9 -16.16 -4.81 -0.60
C ASN A 9 -16.54 -6.29 -0.40
N ILE A 10 -15.55 -7.17 -0.23
CA ILE A 10 -15.81 -8.59 0.07
C ILE A 10 -16.04 -8.77 1.58
N LEU A 11 -15.07 -8.40 2.43
CA LEU A 11 -15.13 -8.72 3.87
C LEU A 11 -16.28 -8.04 4.62
N THR A 12 -16.72 -6.86 4.19
CA THR A 12 -17.85 -6.17 4.83
C THR A 12 -19.21 -6.80 4.54
N SER A 13 -19.28 -7.81 3.66
CA SER A 13 -20.48 -8.66 3.57
C SER A 13 -20.56 -9.68 4.71
N ASN A 14 -19.45 -9.98 5.40
CA ASN A 14 -19.46 -10.83 6.58
C ASN A 14 -20.09 -10.06 7.74
N PRO A 15 -21.22 -10.53 8.32
CA PRO A 15 -21.96 -9.78 9.33
C PRO A 15 -21.19 -9.62 10.65
N ALA A 16 -20.10 -10.36 10.88
CA ALA A 16 -19.26 -10.18 12.06
C ALA A 16 -18.23 -9.05 11.92
N ILE A 17 -18.02 -8.52 10.71
CA ILE A 17 -17.00 -7.52 10.42
C ILE A 17 -17.68 -6.18 10.09
N THR A 18 -17.23 -5.12 10.75
CA THR A 18 -17.67 -3.75 10.49
C THR A 18 -16.48 -2.79 10.58
N TRP A 19 -16.75 -1.51 10.41
CA TRP A 19 -15.73 -0.47 10.36
C TRP A 19 -16.03 0.70 11.28
N VAL A 20 -14.99 1.46 11.61
CA VAL A 20 -15.08 2.74 12.33
C VAL A 20 -15.46 3.87 11.37
N GLY A 21 -16.27 4.82 11.84
CA GLY A 21 -16.67 6.00 11.08
C GLY A 21 -17.79 5.78 10.06
N TYR A 22 -17.95 6.74 9.15
CA TYR A 22 -19.07 6.78 8.18
C TYR A 22 -18.76 6.16 6.82
N GLY A 23 -17.48 6.07 6.47
CA GLY A 23 -17.02 5.60 5.16
C GLY A 23 -16.03 4.45 5.29
N LYS A 24 -15.55 3.96 4.14
CA LYS A 24 -14.46 2.98 4.09
C LYS A 24 -13.24 3.49 4.83
N GLU A 25 -12.78 4.70 4.51
CA GLU A 25 -11.59 5.29 5.13
C GLU A 25 -12.04 6.36 6.13
N SER A 26 -11.61 6.21 7.38
CA SER A 26 -11.88 7.21 8.42
C SER A 26 -10.90 8.38 8.33
N PHE A 27 -9.69 8.10 7.84
CA PHE A 27 -8.53 9.01 7.86
C PHE A 27 -8.21 9.57 9.25
N PHE A 28 -8.59 8.84 10.31
CA PHE A 28 -8.54 9.35 11.68
C PHE A 28 -7.11 9.68 12.14
N PHE A 29 -6.17 8.74 11.93
CA PHE A 29 -4.77 8.92 12.35
C PHE A 29 -3.88 9.51 11.25
N SER A 30 -4.32 9.42 9.99
CA SER A 30 -3.58 9.93 8.85
C SER A 30 -4.49 10.10 7.63
N GLY A 31 -4.49 11.30 7.03
CA GLY A 31 -5.08 11.58 5.73
C GLY A 31 -4.08 11.43 4.58
N GLU A 32 -4.52 11.70 3.35
CA GLU A 32 -3.60 11.74 2.20
C GLU A 32 -2.56 12.87 2.34
N ILE A 33 -2.97 14.00 2.92
CA ILE A 33 -2.08 15.07 3.37
C ILE A 33 -2.07 15.01 4.90
N PRO A 34 -0.94 14.67 5.54
CA PRO A 34 -0.85 14.69 7.00
C PRO A 34 -1.12 16.10 7.55
N SER A 35 -2.05 16.21 8.50
CA SER A 35 -2.37 17.48 9.17
C SER A 35 -1.36 17.83 10.27
N THR A 36 -0.62 16.84 10.77
CA THR A 36 0.40 16.99 11.81
C THR A 36 1.51 15.96 11.59
N THR A 37 2.73 16.34 11.96
CA THR A 37 3.87 15.41 12.10
C THR A 37 4.09 14.98 13.54
N GLN A 38 3.30 15.54 14.48
CA GLN A 38 3.33 15.17 15.88
C GLN A 38 2.56 13.86 16.08
N CYS A 39 3.11 12.97 16.90
CA CYS A 39 2.49 11.68 17.21
C CYS A 39 1.47 11.81 18.35
N ASP A 40 0.69 12.88 18.37
CA ASP A 40 -0.21 13.32 19.44
C ASP A 40 -1.69 13.04 19.12
N ASN A 41 -1.96 11.88 18.51
CA ASN A 41 -3.32 11.49 18.13
C ASN A 41 -4.23 11.25 19.36
N LEU A 42 -5.45 11.78 19.31
CA LEU A 42 -6.48 11.57 20.33
C LEU A 42 -7.15 10.18 20.15
N VAL A 43 -6.60 9.17 20.82
CA VAL A 43 -7.07 7.77 20.70
C VAL A 43 -8.48 7.54 21.28
N GLU A 44 -8.90 8.34 22.28
CA GLU A 44 -10.17 8.19 22.99
C GLU A 44 -11.38 8.37 22.05
N GLU A 45 -11.31 9.35 21.15
CA GLU A 45 -12.36 9.62 20.18
C GLU A 45 -12.51 8.46 19.17
N PHE A 46 -11.40 7.84 18.76
CA PHE A 46 -11.44 6.63 17.93
C PHE A 46 -12.09 5.45 18.67
N GLN A 47 -11.81 5.29 19.97
CA GLN A 47 -12.47 4.27 20.80
C GLN A 47 -13.97 4.51 20.91
N ARG A 48 -14.39 5.77 21.08
CA ARG A 48 -15.81 6.16 21.09
C ARG A 48 -16.49 5.76 19.78
N GLN A 49 -15.91 6.12 18.63
CA GLN A 49 -16.47 5.75 17.33
C GLN A 49 -16.51 4.23 17.14
N THR A 50 -15.52 3.49 17.65
CA THR A 50 -15.52 2.02 17.62
C THR A 50 -16.67 1.45 18.45
N ALA A 51 -16.94 2.01 19.64
CA ALA A 51 -18.04 1.59 20.51
C ALA A 51 -19.41 1.92 19.90
N GLU A 52 -19.55 3.08 19.26
CA GLU A 52 -20.79 3.50 18.57
C GLU A 52 -21.22 2.50 17.49
N GLN A 53 -20.27 1.91 16.76
CA GLN A 53 -20.59 0.93 15.72
C GLN A 53 -21.24 -0.34 16.28
N ARG A 54 -20.89 -0.72 17.52
CA ARG A 54 -21.50 -1.82 18.27
C ARG A 54 -22.89 -1.46 18.79
N LEU A 55 -23.05 -0.25 19.32
CA LEU A 55 -24.33 0.26 19.81
C LEU A 55 -25.37 0.38 18.69
N ILE A 56 -25.00 1.00 17.56
CA ILE A 56 -25.91 1.20 16.42
C ILE A 56 -26.37 -0.12 15.81
N ARG A 57 -25.53 -1.17 15.85
CA ARG A 57 -25.86 -2.51 15.35
C ARG A 57 -26.46 -3.44 16.42
N ASN A 58 -26.59 -2.96 17.66
CA ASN A 58 -27.02 -3.73 18.81
C ASN A 58 -26.26 -5.07 18.95
N ARG A 59 -24.92 -5.04 18.78
CA ARG A 59 -24.05 -6.22 18.83
C ARG A 59 -22.71 -5.92 19.49
N THR A 60 -22.33 -6.74 20.47
CA THR A 60 -21.06 -6.61 21.20
C THR A 60 -19.92 -7.44 20.60
N ASP A 61 -20.25 -8.47 19.83
CA ASP A 61 -19.34 -9.46 19.25
C ASP A 61 -18.73 -9.05 17.91
N LEU A 62 -18.96 -7.81 17.46
CA LEU A 62 -18.44 -7.30 16.20
C LEU A 62 -16.93 -7.06 16.24
N ILE A 63 -16.27 -7.47 15.16
CA ILE A 63 -14.92 -7.08 14.80
C ILE A 63 -15.01 -5.74 14.09
N VAL A 64 -14.60 -4.68 14.77
CA VAL A 64 -14.63 -3.31 14.27
C VAL A 64 -13.20 -2.90 13.93
N GLY A 65 -12.96 -2.39 12.71
CA GLY A 65 -11.63 -1.98 12.27
C GLY A 65 -11.62 -0.73 11.39
N ASP A 66 -10.42 -0.25 11.07
CA ASP A 66 -10.19 0.83 10.13
C ASP A 66 -9.66 0.30 8.80
N TRP A 67 -9.97 0.99 7.70
CA TRP A 67 -9.58 0.58 6.35
C TRP A 67 -8.85 1.67 5.55
N SER A 68 -8.36 2.70 6.25
CA SER A 68 -7.57 3.79 5.68
C SER A 68 -6.21 3.29 5.22
N ALA A 69 -5.93 3.38 3.93
CA ALA A 69 -4.65 2.92 3.37
C ALA A 69 -3.46 3.82 3.79
N THR A 70 -3.75 5.05 4.21
CA THR A 70 -2.80 6.09 4.64
C THR A 70 -2.11 5.75 5.95
N HIS A 71 -2.72 4.93 6.81
CA HIS A 71 -2.09 4.50 8.07
C HIS A 71 -0.76 3.78 7.84
N PHE A 72 -0.60 3.06 6.73
CA PHE A 72 0.61 2.27 6.50
C PHE A 72 1.87 3.15 6.35
N SER A 73 1.78 4.28 5.63
CA SER A 73 2.91 5.21 5.44
C SER A 73 3.08 6.23 6.57
N CYS A 74 2.15 6.24 7.53
CA CYS A 74 2.14 7.18 8.65
C CYS A 74 3.13 6.78 9.74
N SER A 75 4.15 7.62 9.94
CA SER A 75 5.22 7.42 10.93
C SER A 75 4.72 7.21 12.36
N CYS A 76 3.68 7.94 12.76
CA CYS A 76 3.15 7.91 14.12
C CYS A 76 2.08 6.84 14.36
N CYS A 77 1.49 6.30 13.28
CA CYS A 77 0.31 5.45 13.39
C CYS A 77 0.58 4.14 14.15
N PRO A 78 1.72 3.44 14.00
CA PRO A 78 2.00 2.25 14.80
C PRO A 78 1.95 2.50 16.31
N LEU A 79 2.53 3.61 16.78
CA LEU A 79 2.50 3.98 18.20
C LEU A 79 1.06 4.28 18.65
N SER A 80 0.34 5.15 17.94
CA SER A 80 -1.04 5.50 18.30
C SER A 80 -1.98 4.29 18.30
N LEU A 81 -1.85 3.41 17.32
CA LEU A 81 -2.63 2.18 17.22
C LEU A 81 -2.28 1.18 18.32
N LYS A 82 -1.01 1.11 18.74
CA LYS A 82 -0.59 0.26 19.87
C LYS A 82 -1.14 0.79 21.19
N THR A 83 -1.13 2.11 21.39
CA THR A 83 -1.74 2.77 22.56
C THR A 83 -3.26 2.55 22.59
N LEU A 84 -3.91 2.58 21.42
CA LEU A 84 -5.35 2.35 21.28
C LEU A 84 -5.76 0.94 21.77
N ASN A 85 -5.02 -0.08 21.34
CA ASN A 85 -5.25 -1.48 21.71
C ASN A 85 -3.98 -2.30 21.46
N GLU A 86 -3.37 -2.83 22.52
CA GLU A 86 -2.13 -3.60 22.41
C GLU A 86 -2.27 -4.89 21.59
N ASN A 87 -3.49 -5.42 21.49
CA ASN A 87 -3.86 -6.65 20.79
C ASN A 87 -4.44 -6.39 19.39
N LEU A 88 -4.31 -5.17 18.86
CA LEU A 88 -4.79 -4.83 17.52
C LEU A 88 -4.12 -5.73 16.46
N LYS A 89 -4.89 -6.08 15.42
CA LYS A 89 -4.41 -6.82 14.26
C LYS A 89 -4.27 -5.89 13.07
N ILE A 90 -3.12 -5.92 12.41
CA ILE A 90 -2.76 -5.07 11.28
C ILE A 90 -2.80 -5.92 10.00
N ILE A 91 -3.52 -5.44 8.98
CA ILE A 91 -3.57 -6.08 7.66
C ILE A 91 -3.03 -5.09 6.63
N VAL A 92 -2.01 -5.51 5.89
CA VAL A 92 -1.36 -4.70 4.84
C VAL A 92 -1.53 -5.43 3.51
N VAL A 93 -2.04 -4.73 2.49
CA VAL A 93 -2.11 -5.26 1.12
C VAL A 93 -1.06 -4.57 0.27
N LEU A 94 -0.09 -5.33 -0.22
CA LEU A 94 1.00 -4.85 -1.06
C LEU A 94 0.75 -5.17 -2.53
N ARG A 95 1.27 -4.31 -3.39
CA ARG A 95 1.25 -4.44 -4.85
C ARG A 95 2.68 -4.32 -5.37
N ASP A 96 2.97 -4.81 -6.57
CA ASP A 96 4.25 -4.53 -7.21
C ASP A 96 4.55 -3.01 -7.11
N PRO A 97 5.69 -2.59 -6.55
CA PRO A 97 5.88 -1.22 -6.11
C PRO A 97 5.91 -0.25 -7.31
N VAL A 98 6.40 -0.68 -8.48
CA VAL A 98 6.33 0.12 -9.72
C VAL A 98 4.88 0.26 -10.17
N GLN A 99 4.11 -0.83 -10.20
CA GLN A 99 2.70 -0.80 -10.58
C GLN A 99 1.85 0.02 -9.61
N ARG A 100 2.18 0.02 -8.32
CA ARG A 100 1.54 0.87 -7.30
C ARG A 100 1.81 2.35 -7.57
N ALA A 101 3.07 2.71 -7.84
CA ALA A 101 3.47 4.08 -8.17
C ALA A 101 2.78 4.58 -9.45
N ILE A 102 2.78 3.78 -10.53
CA ILE A 102 2.05 4.11 -11.77
C ILE A 102 0.56 4.31 -11.48
N SER A 103 -0.06 3.38 -10.73
CA SER A 103 -1.49 3.46 -10.42
C SER A 103 -1.83 4.73 -9.64
N ARG A 104 -1.02 5.11 -8.66
CA ARG A 104 -1.22 6.33 -7.87
C ARG A 104 -1.00 7.58 -8.73
N PHE A 105 0.03 7.59 -9.58
CA PHE A 105 0.25 8.69 -10.51
C PHE A 105 -0.96 8.93 -11.43
N MET A 106 -1.49 7.87 -12.03
CA MET A 106 -2.65 7.96 -12.93
C MET A 106 -3.92 8.38 -12.21
N GLU A 107 -4.12 7.91 -10.99
CA GLU A 107 -5.22 8.31 -10.10
C GLU A 107 -5.18 9.82 -9.81
N GLN A 108 -4.02 10.34 -9.41
CA GLN A 108 -3.83 11.77 -9.12
C GLN A 108 -3.91 12.64 -10.39
N LYS A 109 -3.43 12.14 -11.53
CA LYS A 109 -3.43 12.88 -12.79
C LYS A 109 -4.81 12.99 -13.44
N ARG A 110 -5.63 11.94 -13.38
CA ARG A 110 -6.92 11.90 -14.10
C ARG A 110 -8.05 12.64 -13.39
N ASN A 111 -7.95 12.84 -12.08
CA ASN A 111 -9.01 13.43 -11.29
C ASN A 111 -8.51 14.72 -10.63
N GLU A 112 -9.02 15.86 -11.10
CA GLU A 112 -8.68 17.20 -10.61
C GLU A 112 -8.95 17.41 -9.11
N ARG A 113 -9.82 16.59 -8.52
CA ARG A 113 -10.16 16.65 -7.09
C ARG A 113 -9.17 15.93 -6.19
N MET A 114 -8.20 15.20 -6.77
CA MET A 114 -7.24 14.46 -5.97
C MET A 114 -6.18 15.40 -5.37
N PRO A 115 -5.73 15.17 -4.12
CA PRO A 115 -4.87 16.12 -3.40
C PRO A 115 -3.55 16.48 -4.09
N PHE A 116 -3.01 15.58 -4.90
CA PHE A 116 -1.72 15.74 -5.59
C PHE A 116 -1.87 16.01 -7.08
N HIS A 117 -3.07 16.33 -7.58
CA HIS A 117 -3.31 16.60 -8.99
C HIS A 117 -2.34 17.63 -9.58
N ASN A 118 -2.16 18.76 -8.88
CA ASN A 118 -1.27 19.84 -9.31
C ASN A 118 0.21 19.43 -9.38
N LEU A 119 0.63 18.38 -8.66
CA LEU A 119 2.00 17.88 -8.69
C LEU A 119 2.30 16.99 -9.91
N VAL A 120 1.26 16.43 -10.54
CA VAL A 120 1.41 15.42 -11.60
C VAL A 120 0.79 15.81 -12.94
N VAL A 121 -0.16 16.76 -12.96
CA VAL A 121 -0.94 17.10 -14.16
C VAL A 121 -0.06 17.47 -15.36
N ASN A 122 0.99 18.26 -15.10
CA ASN A 122 1.91 18.77 -16.11
C ASN A 122 3.13 17.86 -16.38
N PHE A 123 3.15 16.66 -15.80
CA PHE A 123 4.25 15.71 -15.99
C PHE A 123 3.76 14.47 -16.73
N THR A 124 4.61 13.88 -17.57
CA THR A 124 4.50 12.46 -17.90
C THR A 124 4.92 11.62 -16.69
N PHE A 125 4.50 10.34 -16.66
CA PHE A 125 4.97 9.44 -15.60
C PHE A 125 6.50 9.34 -15.59
N ALA A 126 7.14 9.34 -16.77
CA ALA A 126 8.59 9.21 -16.88
C ALA A 126 9.34 10.38 -16.24
N GLU A 127 8.94 11.61 -16.56
CA GLU A 127 9.54 12.83 -15.99
C GLU A 127 9.33 12.89 -14.47
N TYR A 128 8.11 12.59 -14.00
CA TYR A 128 7.78 12.60 -12.59
C TYR A 128 8.59 11.52 -11.82
N ALA A 129 8.64 10.30 -12.34
CA ALA A 129 9.37 9.20 -11.70
C ALA A 129 10.87 9.48 -11.60
N GLU A 130 11.49 10.07 -12.63
CA GLU A 130 12.92 10.43 -12.58
C GLU A 130 13.17 11.51 -11.52
N ARG A 131 12.35 12.57 -11.51
CA ARG A 131 12.46 13.65 -10.53
C ARG A 131 12.33 13.13 -9.09
N GLU A 132 11.30 12.34 -8.81
CA GLU A 132 11.06 11.79 -7.47
C GLU A 132 12.15 10.81 -7.05
N ALA A 133 12.59 9.91 -7.94
CA ALA A 133 13.66 8.98 -7.64
C ALA A 133 14.96 9.72 -7.29
N ALA A 134 15.33 10.74 -8.05
CA ALA A 134 16.49 11.58 -7.76
C ALA A 134 16.36 12.31 -6.41
N ALA A 135 15.17 12.82 -6.08
CA ALA A 135 14.91 13.49 -4.81
C ALA A 135 15.05 12.54 -3.61
N ILE A 136 14.49 11.32 -3.71
CA ILE A 136 14.60 10.29 -2.68
C ILE A 136 16.08 9.90 -2.49
N GLU A 137 16.80 9.58 -3.56
CA GLU A 137 18.20 9.19 -3.50
C GLU A 137 19.08 10.29 -2.90
N ALA A 138 18.88 11.55 -3.30
CA ALA A 138 19.59 12.68 -2.72
C ALA A 138 19.31 12.84 -1.23
N CYS A 139 18.07 12.60 -0.80
CA CYS A 139 17.72 12.68 0.62
C CYS A 139 18.33 11.55 1.44
N VAL A 140 18.32 10.32 0.91
CA VAL A 140 19.00 9.17 1.52
C VAL A 140 20.52 9.41 1.60
N ALA A 141 21.13 9.97 0.56
CA ALA A 141 22.56 10.28 0.53
C ALA A 141 22.93 11.32 1.59
N ARG A 142 22.14 12.40 1.75
CA ARG A 142 22.36 13.41 2.80
C ARG A 142 22.30 12.83 4.20
N ALA A 143 21.55 11.74 4.39
CA ALA A 143 21.36 11.10 5.68
C ALA A 143 22.29 9.95 5.99
N ALA A 144 23.07 9.48 5.01
CA ALA A 144 24.01 8.38 5.22
C ALA A 144 24.96 8.59 6.42
N PRO A 145 25.48 9.81 6.71
CA PRO A 145 26.32 10.04 7.87
C PRO A 145 25.61 9.83 9.22
N LEU A 146 24.29 10.08 9.28
CA LEU A 146 23.49 9.95 10.51
C LEU A 146 23.19 8.49 10.87
N ARG A 147 23.38 7.55 9.93
CA ARG A 147 23.14 6.11 10.13
C ARG A 147 24.31 5.37 10.78
N GLN A 148 25.50 5.98 10.86
CA GLN A 148 26.64 5.31 11.49
C GLN A 148 26.46 5.35 13.02
N PRO A 149 26.55 4.20 13.71
CA PRO A 149 26.61 4.21 15.17
C PRO A 149 27.79 5.08 15.59
N ARG A 150 27.56 6.06 16.47
CA ARG A 150 28.64 6.86 17.04
C ARG A 150 29.65 5.88 17.63
N SER A 151 30.86 5.85 17.08
CA SER A 151 31.99 5.06 17.56
C SER A 151 32.27 5.45 19.01
N GLY A 152 31.73 4.69 19.96
CA GLY A 152 31.80 4.97 21.39
C GLY A 152 31.05 3.98 22.31
N GLY A 153 30.29 3.03 21.77
CA GLY A 153 29.64 1.96 22.56
C GLY A 153 30.49 0.70 22.64
N ALA A 154 30.57 0.08 23.83
CA ALA A 154 31.29 -1.16 24.06
C ALA A 154 30.71 -2.33 23.22
N PRO A 155 31.54 -3.27 22.74
CA PRO A 155 31.07 -4.42 21.97
C PRO A 155 30.19 -5.33 22.84
N GLY A 156 28.95 -5.59 22.40
CA GLY A 156 28.04 -6.55 23.04
C GLY A 156 26.76 -5.96 23.68
N GLN A 157 26.54 -4.64 23.63
CA GLN A 157 25.24 -4.06 23.95
C GLN A 157 24.41 -3.92 22.67
N GLU A 158 23.31 -4.69 22.58
CA GLU A 158 22.23 -4.33 21.66
C GLU A 158 21.80 -2.88 21.99
N PRO A 159 21.68 -2.01 20.98
CA PRO A 159 21.28 -0.65 21.26
C PRO A 159 19.89 -0.68 21.92
N PRO A 160 19.66 0.09 23.00
CA PRO A 160 18.33 0.21 23.59
C PRO A 160 17.36 0.67 22.49
N LEU A 161 16.05 0.45 22.68
CA LEU A 161 14.93 0.83 21.77
C LEU A 161 15.11 2.17 21.00
N ALA A 162 15.89 3.12 21.53
CA ALA A 162 16.35 4.33 20.85
C ALA A 162 17.12 4.11 19.52
N GLY A 163 17.83 3.00 19.34
CA GLY A 163 18.52 2.65 18.09
C GLY A 163 17.59 2.17 16.98
N LEU A 164 16.41 1.63 17.35
CA LEU A 164 15.37 1.17 16.42
C LEU A 164 14.64 2.35 15.74
N LEU A 165 14.67 3.55 16.34
CA LEU A 165 14.09 4.78 15.76
C LEU A 165 15.00 5.47 14.72
N VAL A 166 16.31 5.17 14.69
CA VAL A 166 17.25 5.91 13.81
C VAL A 166 17.23 5.38 12.37
N THR A 167 16.96 4.09 12.14
CA THR A 167 16.74 3.55 10.78
C THR A 167 15.44 4.03 10.14
N PHE A 168 14.45 4.38 10.97
CA PHE A 168 13.22 5.03 10.54
C PHE A 168 13.45 6.49 10.10
N SER A 169 14.51 7.14 10.61
CA SER A 169 14.59 8.60 10.67
C SER A 169 14.78 9.33 9.34
N VAL A 170 15.41 8.74 8.31
CA VAL A 170 15.58 9.47 7.04
C VAL A 170 15.08 8.79 5.79
N THR A 171 15.33 7.49 5.56
CA THR A 171 14.68 6.80 4.44
C THR A 171 13.16 6.82 4.57
N GLY A 172 12.64 6.62 5.80
CA GLY A 172 11.22 6.69 6.09
C GLY A 172 10.68 8.08 5.84
N PHE A 173 11.30 9.10 6.44
CA PHE A 173 10.89 10.50 6.26
C PHE A 173 10.93 10.95 4.79
N SER A 174 12.02 10.65 4.07
CA SER A 174 12.19 11.01 2.66
C SER A 174 11.18 10.30 1.74
N SER A 175 10.84 9.06 2.07
CA SER A 175 9.88 8.27 1.30
C SER A 175 8.43 8.63 1.66
N SER A 176 8.17 9.00 2.91
CA SER A 176 6.86 9.51 3.33
C SER A 176 6.53 10.86 2.71
N SER A 177 7.54 11.68 2.37
CA SER A 177 7.34 12.95 1.65
C SER A 177 7.20 12.78 0.14
N SER A 178 7.29 11.55 -0.39
CA SER A 178 7.02 11.23 -1.80
C SER A 178 5.79 10.31 -1.89
N ASP A 179 4.60 10.91 -2.00
CA ASP A 179 3.32 10.21 -1.83
C ASP A 179 2.94 9.23 -2.95
N ILE A 180 3.66 9.33 -4.06
CA ILE A 180 3.43 8.51 -5.26
C ILE A 180 4.49 7.42 -5.38
N VAL A 181 5.78 7.79 -5.39
CA VAL A 181 6.91 6.87 -5.54
C VAL A 181 7.36 6.32 -4.18
N GLY A 182 7.58 7.20 -3.19
CA GLY A 182 8.12 6.82 -1.88
C GLY A 182 7.22 5.90 -1.05
N TRP A 183 5.90 6.00 -1.14
CA TRP A 183 4.98 5.07 -0.43
C TRP A 183 5.08 3.60 -0.89
N SER A 184 5.89 3.31 -1.92
CA SER A 184 6.18 1.92 -2.34
C SER A 184 7.45 1.34 -1.70
N VAL A 185 8.10 2.09 -0.80
CA VAL A 185 9.24 1.66 0.03
C VAL A 185 8.72 0.90 1.26
N TYR A 186 8.16 -0.28 1.02
CA TYR A 186 7.34 -1.01 1.99
C TYR A 186 8.09 -1.52 3.22
N ASP A 187 9.34 -1.93 3.07
CA ASP A 187 10.16 -2.47 4.16
C ASP A 187 10.33 -1.44 5.28
N VAL A 188 10.50 -0.16 4.95
CA VAL A 188 10.64 0.91 5.95
C VAL A 188 9.36 1.08 6.77
N PHE A 189 8.20 1.07 6.12
CA PHE A 189 6.92 1.18 6.81
C PHE A 189 6.59 -0.07 7.63
N LEU A 190 6.81 -1.26 7.06
CA LEU A 190 6.63 -2.53 7.77
C LEU A 190 7.58 -2.65 8.97
N GLU A 191 8.83 -2.18 8.87
CA GLU A 191 9.77 -2.16 10.00
C GLU A 191 9.19 -1.39 11.19
N ASN A 192 8.56 -0.24 10.93
CA ASN A 192 7.89 0.54 11.99
C ASN A 192 6.76 -0.25 12.64
N TYR A 193 5.88 -0.85 11.84
CA TYR A 193 4.80 -1.66 12.39
C TYR A 193 5.32 -2.86 13.18
N LEU A 194 6.36 -3.54 12.69
CA LEU A 194 6.98 -4.69 13.37
C LEU A 194 7.78 -4.31 14.61
N ALA A 195 8.14 -3.03 14.79
CA ALA A 195 8.73 -2.52 16.03
C ALA A 195 7.70 -2.38 17.16
N HIS A 196 6.41 -2.25 16.83
CA HIS A 196 5.32 -2.05 17.80
C HIS A 196 4.40 -3.28 17.96
N PHE A 197 4.28 -4.10 16.92
CA PHE A 197 3.39 -5.26 16.85
C PHE A 197 4.21 -6.52 16.59
N SER A 198 3.83 -7.64 17.20
CA SER A 198 4.46 -8.92 16.88
C SER A 198 4.15 -9.34 15.44
N LYS A 199 4.97 -10.21 14.85
CA LYS A 199 4.72 -10.70 13.48
C LYS A 199 3.37 -11.44 13.36
N GLU A 200 2.87 -12.03 14.45
CA GLU A 200 1.56 -12.68 14.53
C GLU A 200 0.40 -11.67 14.55
N GLN A 201 0.66 -10.39 14.83
CA GLN A 201 -0.31 -9.30 14.76
C GLN A 201 -0.29 -8.56 13.42
N VAL A 202 0.65 -8.88 12.51
CA VAL A 202 0.78 -8.22 11.20
C VAL A 202 0.62 -9.23 10.08
N ARG A 203 -0.46 -9.12 9.30
CA ARG A 203 -0.69 -9.93 8.11
C ARG A 203 -0.40 -9.10 6.85
N VAL A 204 0.56 -9.56 6.06
CA VAL A 204 0.82 -9.04 4.71
C VAL A 204 0.10 -9.91 3.67
N LEU A 205 -0.65 -9.28 2.78
CA LEU A 205 -1.30 -9.86 1.61
C LEU A 205 -0.74 -9.20 0.34
N TYR A 206 -0.90 -9.88 -0.79
CA TYR A 206 -0.47 -9.37 -2.10
C TYR A 206 -1.66 -9.20 -3.03
N THR A 207 -1.69 -8.11 -3.80
CA THR A 207 -2.75 -7.86 -4.79
C THR A 207 -2.83 -8.95 -5.85
N ASP A 208 -1.69 -9.54 -6.19
CA ASP A 208 -1.57 -10.62 -7.17
C ASP A 208 -2.35 -11.85 -6.68
N ASP A 209 -2.17 -12.23 -5.41
CA ASP A 209 -2.91 -13.33 -4.79
C ASP A 209 -4.38 -12.98 -4.59
N LEU A 210 -4.69 -11.76 -4.14
CA LEU A 210 -6.07 -11.31 -3.98
C LEU A 210 -6.83 -11.30 -5.32
N ALA A 211 -6.16 -11.00 -6.43
CA ALA A 211 -6.76 -11.05 -7.76
C ALA A 211 -6.82 -12.48 -8.33
N ALA A 212 -5.83 -13.32 -8.03
CA ALA A 212 -5.77 -14.68 -8.55
C ALA A 212 -6.65 -15.66 -7.79
N LYS A 213 -6.72 -15.50 -6.46
CA LYS A 213 -7.38 -16.40 -5.51
C LYS A 213 -8.11 -15.60 -4.42
N PRO A 214 -9.09 -14.76 -4.79
CA PRO A 214 -9.73 -13.81 -3.88
C PRO A 214 -10.36 -14.48 -2.64
N LEU A 215 -11.05 -15.61 -2.83
CA LEU A 215 -11.66 -16.33 -1.71
C LEU A 215 -10.60 -16.88 -0.75
N GLU A 216 -9.48 -17.40 -1.25
CA GLU A 216 -8.39 -17.90 -0.40
C GLU A 216 -7.80 -16.77 0.45
N SER A 217 -7.51 -15.61 -0.15
CA SER A 217 -7.01 -14.42 0.56
C SER A 217 -8.02 -13.94 1.63
N VAL A 218 -9.31 -13.94 1.31
CA VAL A 218 -10.37 -13.55 2.24
C VAL A 218 -10.46 -14.52 3.42
N ARG A 219 -10.39 -15.83 3.18
CA ARG A 219 -10.36 -16.85 4.24
C ARG A 219 -9.14 -16.72 5.14
N GLN A 220 -7.98 -16.39 4.57
CA GLN A 220 -6.76 -16.11 5.35
C GLN A 220 -6.96 -14.90 6.28
N VAL A 221 -7.71 -13.88 5.84
CA VAL A 221 -8.04 -12.72 6.68
C VAL A 221 -9.07 -13.07 7.75
N GLU A 222 -10.13 -13.79 7.43
CA GLU A 222 -11.11 -14.23 8.44
C GLU A 222 -10.42 -15.06 9.54
N ALA A 223 -9.59 -16.03 9.16
CA ALA A 223 -8.81 -16.84 10.09
C ALA A 223 -7.85 -15.98 10.93
N PHE A 224 -7.17 -15.03 10.29
CA PHE A 224 -6.28 -14.10 10.98
C PHE A 224 -7.04 -13.22 11.99
N LEU A 225 -8.23 -12.73 11.64
CA LEU A 225 -9.08 -11.93 12.52
C LEU A 225 -9.73 -12.77 13.63
N GLY A 226 -9.95 -14.06 13.39
CA GLY A 226 -10.81 -14.90 14.22
C GLY A 226 -12.30 -14.69 13.90
N ALA A 227 -12.60 -14.22 12.69
CA ALA A 227 -13.97 -14.02 12.22
C ALA A 227 -14.63 -15.37 11.86
N PRO A 228 -15.95 -15.54 12.10
CA PRO A 228 -16.66 -16.72 11.64
C PRO A 228 -16.63 -16.79 10.11
N PRO A 229 -16.45 -18.00 9.51
CA PRO A 229 -16.49 -18.14 8.06
C PRO A 229 -17.83 -17.68 7.49
N HIS A 230 -17.81 -16.86 6.44
CA HIS A 230 -19.01 -16.40 5.75
C HIS A 230 -19.11 -16.88 4.30
N THR A 231 -20.30 -17.15 3.78
CA THR A 231 -20.50 -17.47 2.36
C THR A 231 -20.64 -16.19 1.56
N TYR A 232 -19.66 -15.90 0.71
CA TYR A 232 -19.63 -14.70 -0.11
C TYR A 232 -20.32 -14.91 -1.47
N ASP A 233 -20.98 -13.86 -1.97
CA ASP A 233 -21.51 -13.85 -3.34
C ASP A 233 -20.35 -14.00 -4.36
N PRO A 234 -20.37 -15.04 -5.22
CA PRO A 234 -19.34 -15.24 -6.24
C PRO A 234 -19.13 -14.02 -7.14
N ASN A 235 -20.17 -13.23 -7.41
CA ASN A 235 -20.07 -12.01 -8.20
C ASN A 235 -19.20 -10.98 -7.48
N VAL A 236 -19.43 -10.75 -6.18
CA VAL A 236 -18.65 -9.80 -5.38
C VAL A 236 -17.19 -10.25 -5.26
N VAL A 237 -16.96 -11.55 -5.03
CA VAL A 237 -15.61 -12.13 -4.93
C VAL A 237 -14.81 -12.02 -6.23
N SER A 238 -15.49 -12.02 -7.39
CA SER A 238 -14.84 -11.92 -8.70
C SER A 238 -14.42 -10.49 -9.10
N MET A 239 -14.81 -9.49 -8.32
CA MET A 239 -14.58 -8.09 -8.64
C MET A 239 -13.26 -7.58 -8.06
N VAL A 240 -12.51 -6.83 -8.87
CA VAL A 240 -11.31 -6.11 -8.44
C VAL A 240 -11.61 -4.63 -8.48
N TYR A 241 -11.37 -3.94 -7.37
CA TYR A 241 -11.60 -2.50 -7.21
C TYR A 241 -10.28 -1.73 -7.24
N ASN A 242 -10.34 -0.46 -7.65
CA ASN A 242 -9.14 0.36 -7.91
C ASN A 242 -8.19 -0.31 -8.92
N SER A 243 -8.76 -1.01 -9.90
CA SER A 243 -8.04 -1.64 -11.00
C SER A 243 -7.71 -0.62 -12.09
N ARG A 244 -6.88 -1.03 -13.06
CA ARG A 244 -6.60 -0.21 -14.26
C ARG A 244 -7.92 0.20 -14.91
N GLU A 245 -7.93 1.41 -15.48
CA GLU A 245 -9.11 2.08 -16.05
C GLU A 245 -10.26 2.39 -15.08
N CYS A 246 -10.15 2.01 -13.79
CA CYS A 246 -11.11 2.36 -12.76
C CYS A 246 -10.48 2.62 -11.38
N TYR A 247 -9.93 3.82 -11.23
CA TYR A 247 -9.27 4.29 -10.01
C TYR A 247 -10.27 4.88 -8.99
N HIS A 248 -11.30 4.12 -8.65
CA HIS A 248 -12.29 4.52 -7.64
C HIS A 248 -12.78 3.31 -6.84
N TRP A 249 -12.98 3.48 -5.53
CA TRP A 249 -13.30 2.38 -4.62
C TRP A 249 -14.69 1.76 -4.84
N ARG A 250 -15.61 2.48 -5.48
CA ARG A 250 -16.93 1.97 -5.92
C ARG A 250 -16.91 1.31 -7.30
N CYS A 251 -15.80 1.41 -8.02
CA CYS A 251 -15.71 0.82 -9.34
C CYS A 251 -14.99 -0.52 -9.27
N GLY A 252 -15.78 -1.60 -9.35
CA GLY A 252 -15.26 -2.95 -9.51
C GLY A 252 -15.27 -3.35 -10.98
N ARG A 253 -14.26 -4.13 -11.39
CA ARG A 253 -14.17 -4.76 -12.70
C ARG A 253 -13.95 -6.25 -12.53
N LYS A 254 -14.50 -7.08 -13.43
CA LYS A 254 -14.12 -8.50 -13.46
C LYS A 254 -12.67 -8.63 -13.93
N ARG A 255 -11.94 -9.64 -13.45
CA ARG A 255 -10.52 -9.82 -13.82
C ARG A 255 -10.27 -9.82 -15.34
N GLY A 256 -11.14 -10.45 -16.12
CA GLY A 256 -11.02 -10.50 -17.59
C GLY A 256 -11.29 -9.17 -18.31
N GLU A 257 -11.86 -8.18 -17.61
CA GLU A 257 -12.16 -6.84 -18.16
C GLU A 257 -11.01 -5.85 -17.89
N ILE A 258 -10.02 -6.22 -17.08
CA ILE A 258 -8.89 -5.35 -16.73
C ILE A 258 -7.82 -5.51 -17.81
N GLN A 259 -7.67 -4.53 -18.69
CA GLN A 259 -6.70 -4.63 -19.76
C GLN A 259 -5.26 -4.66 -19.23
N THR A 260 -4.41 -5.47 -19.88
CA THR A 260 -2.96 -5.39 -19.72
C THR A 260 -2.45 -4.12 -20.40
N GLN A 261 -1.72 -3.27 -19.67
CA GLN A 261 -1.15 -2.01 -20.18
C GLN A 261 -0.52 -2.19 -21.56
N SER A 262 -1.11 -1.55 -22.59
CA SER A 262 -0.37 -1.28 -23.82
C SER A 262 0.42 0.02 -23.63
N THR A 263 1.63 0.07 -24.16
CA THR A 263 2.47 1.28 -24.13
C THR A 263 1.87 2.47 -24.84
N ALA A 264 0.91 2.22 -25.74
CA ALA A 264 0.16 3.26 -26.42
C ALA A 264 -0.78 4.02 -25.47
N GLU A 265 -1.34 3.43 -24.42
CA GLU A 265 -2.26 4.14 -23.52
C GLU A 265 -1.56 5.05 -22.51
N VAL A 266 -0.37 4.65 -22.04
CA VAL A 266 0.44 5.50 -21.15
C VAL A 266 1.04 6.67 -21.94
N ALA A 267 1.46 6.43 -23.19
CA ALA A 267 1.91 7.47 -24.12
C ALA A 267 0.75 8.30 -24.74
N ALA A 268 -0.45 7.76 -24.93
CA ALA A 268 -1.59 8.55 -25.41
C ALA A 268 -2.18 9.42 -24.31
N SER A 269 -2.10 8.99 -23.03
CA SER A 269 -2.37 9.88 -21.89
C SER A 269 -1.31 10.97 -21.67
N SER A 270 -0.24 10.97 -22.49
CA SER A 270 0.75 12.05 -22.60
C SER A 270 0.51 13.00 -23.77
N SER A 271 -0.65 12.93 -24.44
CA SER A 271 -1.11 13.96 -25.38
C SER A 271 -2.59 14.22 -25.17
N SER A 272 -2.95 15.47 -24.91
CA SER A 272 -4.35 15.93 -24.82
C SER A 272 -5.08 15.70 -26.15
N SER A 273 -5.88 14.63 -26.25
CA SER A 273 -7.14 14.58 -27.01
C SER A 273 -7.78 13.19 -26.92
N VAL A 274 -9.10 13.20 -26.81
CA VAL A 274 -9.99 12.03 -26.74
C VAL A 274 -10.16 11.43 -28.14
N SER A 275 -9.98 10.13 -28.29
CA SER A 275 -10.76 9.31 -29.24
C SER A 275 -10.66 7.82 -28.89
N SER A 276 -11.81 7.15 -28.87
CA SER A 276 -11.97 5.70 -28.65
C SER A 276 -11.39 4.87 -29.80
N PRO A 277 -11.02 3.60 -29.56
CA PRO A 277 -11.28 2.59 -30.57
C PRO A 277 -11.80 1.24 -30.06
N SER A 278 -12.34 0.54 -31.05
CA SER A 278 -13.03 -0.74 -31.09
C SER A 278 -12.12 -1.96 -31.17
N SER A 279 -12.64 -3.07 -30.64
CA SER A 279 -12.55 -4.47 -31.11
C SER A 279 -11.22 -5.26 -31.09
N ALA A 280 -11.27 -6.31 -30.25
CA ALA A 280 -10.85 -7.71 -30.46
C ALA A 280 -9.40 -8.03 -30.87
N ASP A 281 -8.65 -8.70 -29.98
CA ASP A 281 -8.28 -10.11 -30.19
C ASP A 281 -7.81 -10.78 -28.88
N GLY A 282 -8.08 -12.08 -28.75
CA GLY A 282 -7.81 -12.89 -27.56
C GLY A 282 -6.35 -13.39 -27.45
N GLY A 283 -5.93 -13.74 -26.23
CA GLY A 283 -4.75 -14.59 -26.03
C GLY A 283 -3.86 -14.26 -24.83
N ASP A 284 -3.89 -15.16 -23.85
CA ASP A 284 -2.89 -15.54 -22.85
C ASP A 284 -2.39 -14.51 -21.80
N GLY A 285 -2.56 -14.89 -20.52
CA GLY A 285 -2.41 -14.07 -19.31
C GLY A 285 -0.96 -13.90 -18.84
N GLY A 286 -0.05 -13.58 -19.75
CA GLY A 286 1.33 -13.16 -19.46
C GLY A 286 1.51 -11.67 -19.68
N TYR A 287 2.20 -10.97 -18.76
CA TYR A 287 2.54 -9.56 -18.91
C TYR A 287 3.24 -9.29 -20.26
N ARG A 288 2.52 -8.78 -21.26
CA ARG A 288 3.13 -8.29 -22.51
C ARG A 288 3.96 -7.05 -22.19
N TYR A 289 5.29 -7.22 -22.21
CA TYR A 289 6.24 -6.12 -22.20
C TYR A 289 6.04 -5.28 -23.45
N GLY A 290 5.68 -4.00 -23.30
CA GLY A 290 5.72 -3.05 -24.41
C GLY A 290 7.15 -2.80 -24.92
N PRO A 291 7.37 -1.85 -25.86
CA PRO A 291 8.69 -1.53 -26.39
C PRO A 291 9.72 -1.43 -25.29
N LYS A 292 10.82 -2.19 -25.46
CA LYS A 292 11.92 -2.25 -24.49
C LYS A 292 12.64 -0.92 -24.34
N ASP A 293 12.39 0.01 -25.26
CA ASP A 293 13.04 1.30 -25.40
C ASP A 293 12.04 2.45 -25.27
N GLY A 294 12.48 3.56 -24.69
CA GLY A 294 11.71 4.81 -24.55
C GLY A 294 11.58 5.32 -23.10
N PRO A 295 11.11 6.56 -22.90
CA PRO A 295 11.12 7.22 -21.59
C PRO A 295 10.35 6.45 -20.50
N PHE A 296 9.21 5.84 -20.85
CA PHE A 296 8.42 5.04 -19.90
C PHE A 296 9.15 3.76 -19.46
N ALA A 297 9.78 3.04 -20.40
CA ALA A 297 10.55 1.83 -20.09
C ALA A 297 11.78 2.15 -19.23
N GLN A 298 12.45 3.27 -19.52
CA GLN A 298 13.58 3.79 -18.73
C GLN A 298 13.15 4.16 -17.31
N ALA A 299 12.03 4.89 -17.15
CA ALA A 299 11.48 5.24 -15.85
C ALA A 299 11.08 4.01 -15.02
N ARG A 300 10.47 2.99 -15.66
CA ARG A 300 10.19 1.71 -15.00
C ARG A 300 11.49 1.04 -14.54
N SER A 301 12.52 0.97 -15.39
CA SER A 301 13.83 0.39 -15.01
C SER A 301 14.47 1.17 -13.87
N ARG A 302 14.37 2.51 -13.88
CA ARG A 302 14.83 3.38 -12.79
C ARG A 302 14.15 3.05 -11.47
N LEU A 303 12.82 2.95 -11.46
CA LEU A 303 12.07 2.59 -10.25
C LEU A 303 12.36 1.16 -9.79
N VAL A 304 12.58 0.21 -10.71
CA VAL A 304 13.02 -1.15 -10.33
C VAL A 304 14.35 -1.08 -9.58
N ARG A 305 15.33 -0.30 -10.06
CA ARG A 305 16.61 -0.10 -9.37
C ARG A 305 16.43 0.56 -8.00
N LEU A 306 15.58 1.58 -7.91
CA LEU A 306 15.27 2.28 -6.66
C LEU A 306 14.69 1.33 -5.61
N TYR A 307 13.73 0.49 -5.99
CA TYR A 307 13.04 -0.40 -5.05
C TYR A 307 13.78 -1.71 -4.78
N ARG A 308 14.75 -2.12 -5.62
CA ARG A 308 15.50 -3.38 -5.46
C ARG A 308 15.99 -3.63 -4.02
N PRO A 309 16.75 -2.74 -3.35
CA PRO A 309 17.23 -3.02 -1.99
C PRO A 309 16.11 -3.25 -0.98
N HIS A 310 15.00 -2.51 -1.13
CA HIS A 310 13.81 -2.63 -0.29
C HIS A 310 13.09 -3.97 -0.51
N MET A 311 12.96 -4.38 -1.77
CA MET A 311 12.36 -5.67 -2.13
C MET A 311 13.23 -6.85 -1.67
N GLN A 312 14.56 -6.76 -1.81
CA GLN A 312 15.49 -7.77 -1.29
C GLN A 312 15.36 -7.94 0.22
N ARG A 313 15.13 -6.85 0.97
CA ARG A 313 14.85 -6.93 2.41
C ARG A 313 13.52 -7.63 2.71
N LEU A 314 12.46 -7.33 1.96
CA LEU A 314 11.18 -8.05 2.08
C LEU A 314 11.33 -9.55 1.78
N PHE A 315 12.10 -9.91 0.75
CA PHE A 315 12.39 -11.31 0.42
C PHE A 315 13.10 -12.02 1.58
N ALA A 316 14.11 -11.38 2.18
CA ALA A 316 14.80 -11.92 3.34
C ALA A 316 13.87 -12.08 4.57
N TRP A 317 12.92 -11.17 4.78
CA TRP A 317 11.90 -11.31 5.82
C TRP A 317 10.92 -12.44 5.54
N ALA A 318 10.51 -12.60 4.29
CA ALA A 318 9.65 -13.71 3.87
C ALA A 318 10.34 -15.06 4.06
N ASP A 319 11.63 -15.16 3.71
CA ASP A 319 12.45 -16.38 3.87
C ASP A 319 12.63 -16.75 5.35
N LYS A 320 12.56 -15.77 6.26
CA LYS A 320 12.55 -15.95 7.71
C LYS A 320 11.15 -16.18 8.30
N GLY A 321 10.10 -16.20 7.48
CA GLY A 321 8.72 -16.33 7.94
C GLY A 321 8.21 -15.16 8.78
N ILE A 322 8.79 -13.96 8.60
CA ILE A 322 8.31 -12.73 9.25
C ILE A 322 7.06 -12.20 8.53
N ILE A 323 7.05 -12.30 7.20
CA ILE A 323 5.91 -11.95 6.34
C ILE A 323 5.60 -13.11 5.39
N ALA A 324 4.43 -13.08 4.76
CA ALA A 324 4.07 -14.05 3.71
C ALA A 324 5.00 -13.92 2.49
N GLN A 325 5.17 -15.02 1.75
CA GLN A 325 6.01 -15.04 0.54
C GLN A 325 5.46 -14.13 -0.56
N PRO A 326 6.24 -13.15 -1.05
CA PRO A 326 5.84 -12.33 -2.20
C PRO A 326 5.68 -13.18 -3.48
N PRO A 327 4.90 -12.71 -4.47
CA PRO A 327 4.77 -13.38 -5.75
C PRO A 327 6.13 -13.68 -6.39
N ALA A 328 6.29 -14.88 -6.96
CA ALA A 328 7.56 -15.34 -7.54
C ALA A 328 8.10 -14.40 -8.64
N ALA A 329 7.18 -13.77 -9.39
CA ALA A 329 7.52 -12.78 -10.41
C ALA A 329 8.27 -11.55 -9.83
N TRP A 330 7.98 -11.16 -8.58
CA TRP A 330 8.66 -10.04 -7.94
C TRP A 330 10.13 -10.40 -7.65
N ARG A 331 10.42 -11.61 -7.17
CA ARG A 331 11.80 -12.06 -6.95
C ARG A 331 12.63 -12.03 -8.23
N SER A 332 12.01 -12.42 -9.35
CA SER A 332 12.69 -12.37 -10.66
C SER A 332 12.95 -10.93 -11.12
N LEU A 333 12.00 -10.02 -10.87
CA LEU A 333 12.09 -8.62 -11.30
C LEU A 333 13.08 -7.80 -10.45
N TYR A 334 13.15 -8.10 -9.15
CA TYR A 334 13.96 -7.38 -8.16
C TYR A 334 15.15 -8.22 -7.65
N ALA A 335 15.58 -9.22 -8.42
CA ALA A 335 16.82 -9.96 -8.16
C ALA A 335 18.02 -9.00 -8.07
#